data_AF-A0A662E8X6-F1
#
_entry.id   AF-A0A662E8X6-F1
#
_cell.length_a   1.000
_cell.length_b   1.000
_cell.length_c   1.000
_cell.angle_alpha   90.00
_cell.angle_beta   90.00
_cell.angle_gamma   90.00
#
_symmetry.space_group_name_H-M   'P 1'
#
loop_
_entity.id
_entity.type
_entity.pdbx_description
1 polymer ?
#
loop_
_entity_poly.entity_id
_entity_poly.type
_entity_poly.pdbx_seq_one_letter_code
_entity_poly.pdbx_strand_id
1 'polypeptide(L)' 'MRLQLALNVHDLDTAIDFYSKMFSTSPAKVKPGYANFA' A
#
# COMPACT_ATOMS: atom_id res chain seq x y z
N MET A 1 -6.38 -4.96 -20.03
CA MET A 1 -5.11 -4.25 -19.76
C MET A 1 -5.03 -3.99 -18.26
N ARG A 2 -3.91 -4.28 -17.59
CA ARG A 2 -3.74 -4.07 -16.14
C ARG A 2 -2.71 -2.97 -15.91
N LEU A 3 -3.04 -1.99 -15.07
CA LEU A 3 -2.13 -0.93 -14.64
C LEU A 3 -1.69 -1.20 -13.20
N GLN A 4 -0.40 -1.04 -12.91
CA GLN A 4 0.13 -1.05 -11.56
C GLN A 4 0.91 0.24 -11.30
N LEU A 5 0.77 0.77 -10.09
CA LEU A 5 1.46 1.98 -9.64
C LEU A 5 2.26 1.63 -8.39
N ALA A 6 3.52 2.07 -8.35
CA ALA A 6 4.40 1.95 -7.20
C ALA A 6 4.72 3.35 -6.69
N LEU A 7 4.47 3.59 -5.40
CA LEU A 7 4.70 4.87 -4.75
C LEU A 7 5.79 4.70 -3.70
N ASN A 8 6.83 5.53 -3.77
CA ASN A 8 7.80 5.65 -2.68
C ASN A 8 7.18 6.55 -1.61
N VAL A 9 7.19 6.08 -0.37
CA VAL A 9 6.65 6.80 0.79
C VAL A 9 7.75 6.95 1.83
N HIS A 10 7.66 8.01 2.62
CA HIS A 10 8.62 8.26 3.69
C HIS A 10 8.42 7.32 4.88
N ASP A 11 7.16 7.04 5.22
CA ASP A 11 6.74 6.15 6.32
C ASP A 11 5.75 5.13 5.77
N LEU A 12 6.11 3.84 5.87
CA LEU A 12 5.33 2.76 5.29
C LEU A 12 4.05 2.50 6.08
N ASP A 13 4.12 2.50 7.41
CA ASP A 13 2.99 2.14 8.27
C ASP A 13 1.90 3.20 8.16
N THR A 14 2.29 4.47 8.15
CA THR A 14 1.39 5.61 7.91
C THR A 14 0.73 5.53 6.53
N ALA A 15 1.50 5.15 5.51
CA ALA A 15 0.96 4.99 4.17
C ALA A 15 -0.03 3.82 4.07
N ILE A 16 0.27 2.68 4.70
CA ILE A 16 -0.64 1.54 4.78
C ILE A 16 -1.97 1.97 5.41
N ASP A 17 -1.92 2.63 6.57
CA ASP A 17 -3.12 3.10 7.27
C ASP A 17 -3.96 4.06 6.43
N PHE A 18 -3.31 5.01 5.77
CA PHE A 18 -3.97 5.98 4.91
C PHE A 18 -4.65 5.32 3.71
N TYR A 19 -3.92 4.51 2.95
CA TYR A 19 -4.45 3.87 1.74
C TYR A 19 -5.45 2.76 2.04
N SER A 20 -5.30 2.06 3.18
CA SER A 20 -6.31 1.08 3.61
C SER A 20 -7.66 1.72 3.91
N LYS A 21 -7.67 2.91 4.49
CA LYS A 21 -8.91 3.68 4.69
C LYS A 21 -9.46 4.19 3.36
N MET A 22 -8.60 4.78 2.52
CA MET A 22 -8.99 5.32 1.22
C MET A 22 -9.63 4.27 0.31
N PHE A 23 -9.04 3.06 0.24
CA PHE A 23 -9.54 1.98 -0.61
C PHE A 23 -10.46 1.00 0.13
N SER A 24 -10.74 1.24 1.41
CA SER A 24 -11.50 0.32 2.28
C SER A 24 -11.02 -1.13 2.18
N THR A 25 -9.69 -1.32 2.03
CA THR A 25 -9.07 -2.61 1.71
C THR A 25 -7.71 -2.73 2.42
N SER A 26 -7.42 -3.88 3.03
CA SER A 26 -6.12 -4.15 3.63
C SER A 26 -5.09 -4.61 2.60
N PRO A 27 -3.78 -4.35 2.78
CA PRO A 27 -2.75 -4.86 1.88
C PRO A 27 -2.76 -6.39 1.85
N ALA A 28 -2.66 -6.96 0.65
CA ALA A 28 -2.47 -8.40 0.44
C ALA A 28 -1.13 -8.91 0.99
N LYS A 29 -0.12 -8.04 1.08
CA LYS A 29 1.21 -8.42 1.58
C LYS A 29 1.95 -7.24 2.21
N VAL A 30 2.59 -7.49 3.37
CA VAL A 30 3.43 -6.52 4.07
C VAL A 30 4.80 -7.15 4.37
N LYS A 31 5.86 -6.38 4.16
CA LYS A 31 7.27 -6.71 4.47
C LYS A 31 7.97 -5.42 4.94
N PRO A 32 9.13 -5.52 5.62
CA PRO A 32 9.94 -4.34 5.93
C PRO A 32 10.21 -3.51 4.66
N GLY A 33 9.77 -2.25 4.65
CA GLY A 33 9.91 -1.33 3.52
C GLY A 33 8.99 -1.58 2.31
N TYR A 34 7.99 -2.47 2.41
CA TYR A 34 7.12 -2.81 1.29
C TYR A 34 5.70 -3.23 1.69
N ALA A 35 4.70 -2.70 0.98
CA ALA A 35 3.32 -3.18 1.03
C ALA A 35 2.73 -3.32 -0.38
N ASN A 36 1.91 -4.35 -0.58
CA ASN A 36 1.15 -4.56 -1.81
C ASN A 36 -0.34 -4.69 -1.51
N PHE A 37 -1.17 -3.98 -2.27
CA PHE A 37 -2.63 -3.97 -2.18
C PHE A 37 -3.32 -4.75 -3.32
N ALA A 38 -2.57 -5.18 -4.34
CA ALA A 38 -3.07 -5.90 -5.51
C ALA A 38 -3.11 -7.43 -5.31
#